data_AF-A0A2N0LQJ4-F1
#
_entry.id   AF-A0A2N0LQJ4-F1
#
_cell.length_a   1.000
_cell.length_b   1.000
_cell.length_c   1.000
_cell.angle_alpha   90.00
_cell.angle_beta   90.00
_cell.angle_gamma   90.00
#
_symmetry.space_group_name_H-M   'P 1'
#
loop_
_entity.id
_entity.type
_entity.pdbx_description
1 polymer ?
#
loop_
_entity_poly.entity_id
_entity_poly.type
_entity_poly.pdbx_seq_one_letter_code
_entity_poly.pdbx_strand_id
1 'polypeptide(L)'
;MPPEVRVIGVEGMPELTNGDDLAGLMMDAAQAQGTPIEDGDVLVVTQKVVSKVEGKVVKFSDVEASPLAIAVTEGHRRDPRHTEWILRESKRVVRMDRGVIICETKHGFYCANAGIDASNIPGDDTLALLPDDSDASARGIRKAVKDRLGVEVAVIVSDTFGRPWRNGATDVAIGVAGLDPIHSYVGQMDSHGHEMFTTEIAVADELAAAGELVGGKVAGVPVSIIRGYDYIRLEDASIQRILRGSEKDLFR
;
A
#
# COMPACT_ATOMS: atom_id res chain seq x y z
N MET A 1 0.75 -8.69 -31.43
CA MET A 1 -0.21 -9.24 -30.44
C MET A 1 -0.96 -8.07 -29.84
N PRO A 2 -2.23 -8.22 -29.43
CA PRO A 2 -2.93 -7.17 -28.70
C PRO A 2 -2.17 -6.83 -27.39
N PRO A 3 -2.28 -5.60 -26.87
CA PRO A 3 -1.77 -5.27 -25.54
C PRO A 3 -2.44 -6.18 -24.49
N GLU A 4 -1.64 -6.72 -23.58
CA GLU A 4 -2.08 -7.62 -22.51
C GLU A 4 -1.30 -7.33 -21.23
N VAL A 5 -1.99 -7.37 -20.09
CA VAL A 5 -1.38 -7.36 -18.75
C VAL A 5 -1.91 -8.56 -18.00
N ARG A 6 -1.02 -9.31 -17.35
CA ARG A 6 -1.36 -10.47 -16.52
C ARG A 6 -1.16 -10.12 -15.05
N VAL A 7 -2.12 -10.49 -14.22
CA VAL A 7 -2.06 -10.36 -12.76
C VAL A 7 -1.99 -11.77 -12.18
N ILE A 8 -0.94 -12.08 -11.41
CA ILE A 8 -0.64 -13.43 -10.92
C ILE A 8 -0.43 -13.36 -9.42
N GLY A 9 -1.26 -14.05 -8.64
CA GLY A 9 -1.10 -14.13 -7.19
C GLY A 9 0.05 -15.07 -6.81
N VAL A 10 0.91 -14.66 -5.88
CA VAL A 10 1.99 -15.50 -5.33
C VAL A 10 1.44 -16.31 -4.16
N GLU A 11 1.12 -17.57 -4.44
CA GLU A 11 0.57 -18.51 -3.45
C GLU A 11 1.68 -19.25 -2.69
N GLY A 12 1.35 -19.82 -1.53
CA GLY A 12 2.26 -20.70 -0.78
C GLY A 12 3.28 -19.98 0.09
N MET A 13 3.17 -18.66 0.25
CA MET A 13 3.96 -17.92 1.24
C MET A 13 3.53 -18.31 2.67
N PRO A 14 4.48 -18.44 3.62
CA PRO A 14 4.15 -18.71 5.02
C PRO A 14 3.57 -17.47 5.70
N GLU A 15 2.99 -17.66 6.89
CA GLU A 15 2.65 -16.55 7.77
C GLU A 15 3.94 -15.85 8.25
N LEU A 16 4.05 -14.55 7.96
CA LEU A 16 5.24 -13.76 8.25
C LEU A 16 5.24 -13.19 9.67
N THR A 17 6.42 -13.10 10.24
CA THR A 17 6.70 -12.57 11.57
C THR A 17 7.84 -11.56 11.52
N ASN A 18 8.10 -10.92 12.66
CA ASN A 18 9.13 -9.88 12.76
C ASN A 18 10.51 -10.40 12.37
N GLY A 19 11.16 -9.72 11.43
CA GLY A 19 12.51 -10.03 10.94
C GLY A 19 12.58 -11.10 9.84
N ASP A 20 11.46 -11.64 9.37
CA ASP A 20 11.47 -12.62 8.28
C ASP A 20 11.94 -12.00 6.94
N ASP A 21 12.62 -12.81 6.12
CA ASP A 21 13.07 -12.43 4.78
C ASP A 21 11.91 -12.45 3.77
N LEU A 22 11.08 -11.40 3.79
CA LEU A 22 9.93 -11.23 2.90
C LEU A 22 10.29 -11.43 1.43
N ALA A 23 11.38 -10.82 0.96
CA ALA A 23 11.77 -10.91 -0.45
C ALA A 23 12.17 -12.34 -0.83
N GLY A 24 12.97 -13.01 0.02
CA GLY A 24 13.34 -14.42 -0.16
C GLY A 24 12.13 -15.33 -0.26
N LEU A 25 11.24 -15.26 0.74
CA LEU A 25 10.05 -16.11 0.81
C LEU A 25 9.10 -15.88 -0.36
N MET A 26 8.96 -14.63 -0.82
CA MET A 26 8.20 -14.28 -2.02
C MET A 26 8.79 -14.93 -3.28
N MET A 27 10.12 -14.84 -3.49
CA MET A 27 10.77 -15.44 -4.67
C MET A 27 10.69 -16.97 -4.65
N ASP A 28 10.92 -17.58 -3.48
CA ASP A 28 10.83 -19.04 -3.30
C ASP A 28 9.41 -19.55 -3.61
N ALA A 29 8.38 -18.84 -3.12
CA ALA A 29 6.99 -19.16 -3.39
C ALA A 29 6.64 -19.04 -4.88
N ALA A 30 7.00 -17.92 -5.52
CA ALA A 30 6.77 -17.70 -6.95
C ALA A 30 7.47 -18.76 -7.82
N GLN A 31 8.71 -19.13 -7.46
CA GLN A 31 9.47 -20.18 -8.14
C GLN A 31 8.81 -21.56 -7.96
N ALA A 32 8.38 -21.91 -6.74
CA ALA A 32 7.73 -23.18 -6.44
C ALA A 32 6.36 -23.32 -7.13
N GLN A 33 5.64 -22.22 -7.29
CA GLN A 33 4.36 -22.14 -8.00
C GLN A 33 4.51 -22.32 -9.53
N GLY A 34 5.73 -22.14 -10.06
CA GLY A 34 6.00 -22.19 -11.51
C GLY A 34 5.75 -20.87 -12.24
N THR A 35 5.65 -19.77 -11.50
CA THR A 35 5.51 -18.40 -12.03
C THR A 35 6.64 -17.53 -11.45
N PRO A 36 7.91 -17.82 -11.80
CA PRO A 36 9.05 -17.08 -11.27
C PRO A 36 8.97 -15.61 -11.67
N ILE A 37 9.56 -14.74 -10.86
CA ILE A 37 9.66 -13.31 -11.13
C ILE A 37 10.57 -13.09 -12.34
N GLU A 38 10.13 -12.27 -13.28
CA GLU A 38 10.81 -11.98 -14.55
C GLU A 38 11.20 -10.49 -14.66
N ASP A 39 12.12 -10.19 -15.57
CA ASP A 39 12.52 -8.81 -15.86
C ASP A 39 11.32 -7.98 -16.36
N GLY A 40 11.14 -6.79 -15.80
CA GLY A 40 10.03 -5.90 -16.11
C GLY A 40 8.72 -6.26 -15.40
N ASP A 41 8.70 -7.22 -14.47
CA ASP A 41 7.54 -7.43 -13.60
C ASP A 41 7.37 -6.26 -12.61
N VAL A 42 6.12 -5.97 -12.23
CA VAL A 42 5.79 -5.12 -11.08
C VAL A 42 5.27 -6.00 -9.94
N LEU A 43 5.93 -5.94 -8.79
CA LEU A 43 5.54 -6.69 -7.60
C LEU A 43 4.65 -5.80 -6.72
N VAL A 44 3.39 -6.18 -6.55
CA VAL A 44 2.48 -5.51 -5.61
C VAL A 44 2.47 -6.30 -4.32
N VAL A 45 2.97 -5.69 -3.24
CA VAL A 45 3.14 -6.29 -1.92
C VAL A 45 2.18 -5.60 -0.96
N THR A 46 1.32 -6.34 -0.28
CA THR A 46 0.41 -5.75 0.71
C THR A 46 1.19 -5.20 1.90
N GLN A 47 0.77 -4.06 2.46
CA GLN A 47 1.48 -3.43 3.56
C GLN A 47 1.61 -4.37 4.77
N LYS A 48 0.61 -5.23 4.99
CA LYS A 48 0.51 -6.02 6.22
C LYS A 48 1.70 -6.94 6.41
N VAL A 49 2.19 -7.53 5.33
CA VAL A 49 3.38 -8.38 5.39
C VAL A 49 4.66 -7.56 5.60
N VAL A 50 4.73 -6.34 5.05
CA VAL A 50 5.82 -5.39 5.32
C VAL A 50 5.81 -4.98 6.79
N SER A 51 4.66 -4.58 7.32
CA SER A 51 4.50 -4.21 8.74
C SER A 51 4.83 -5.35 9.69
N LYS A 52 4.49 -6.60 9.34
CA LYS A 52 4.87 -7.78 10.13
C LYS A 52 6.39 -7.93 10.21
N VAL A 53 7.09 -7.94 9.07
CA VAL A 53 8.55 -8.16 9.04
C VAL A 53 9.34 -6.98 9.60
N GLU A 54 8.78 -5.77 9.57
CA GLU A 54 9.40 -4.56 10.14
C GLU A 54 9.05 -4.32 11.62
N GLY A 55 8.33 -5.23 12.26
CA GLY A 55 7.97 -5.10 13.68
C GLY A 55 6.97 -3.98 13.96
N LYS A 56 6.13 -3.62 12.98
CA LYS A 56 5.04 -2.64 13.07
C LYS A 56 3.71 -3.24 13.51
N VAL A 57 3.77 -4.41 14.15
CA VAL A 57 2.64 -5.02 14.86
C VAL A 57 2.78 -4.71 16.34
N VAL A 58 1.84 -3.93 16.86
CA VAL A 58 1.83 -3.45 18.25
C VAL A 58 0.62 -4.01 18.99
N LYS A 59 0.68 -4.04 20.33
CA LYS A 59 -0.51 -4.28 21.13
C LYS A 59 -1.13 -2.97 21.56
N PHE A 60 -2.43 -2.83 21.43
CA PHE A 60 -3.11 -1.66 21.99
C PHE A 60 -3.16 -1.70 23.52
N SER A 61 -2.92 -2.84 24.15
CA SER A 61 -2.77 -2.94 25.62
C SER A 61 -1.55 -2.20 26.16
N ASP A 62 -0.54 -1.94 25.32
CA ASP A 62 0.74 -1.35 25.73
C ASP A 62 0.67 0.17 25.93
N VAL A 63 -0.50 0.77 25.69
CA VAL A 63 -0.72 2.20 25.79
C VAL A 63 -1.91 2.51 26.69
N GLU A 64 -1.82 3.62 27.42
CA GLU A 64 -2.96 4.21 28.10
C GLU A 64 -3.72 5.12 27.15
N ALA A 65 -5.05 5.06 27.20
CA ALA A 65 -5.90 5.92 26.37
C ALA A 65 -5.91 7.34 26.92
N SER A 66 -5.64 8.33 26.05
CA SER A 66 -5.79 9.74 26.42
C SER A 66 -7.27 10.11 26.66
N PRO A 67 -7.55 11.22 27.40
CA PRO A 67 -8.92 11.71 27.55
C PRO A 67 -9.63 11.95 26.23
N LEU A 68 -8.88 12.38 25.19
CA LEU A 68 -9.42 12.53 23.84
C LEU A 68 -9.81 11.17 23.26
N ALA A 69 -8.93 10.17 23.31
CA ALA A 69 -9.23 8.83 22.80
C ALA A 69 -10.46 8.20 23.48
N ILE A 70 -10.62 8.41 24.79
CA ILE A 70 -11.80 7.98 25.57
C ILE A 70 -13.05 8.71 25.07
N ALA A 71 -13.02 10.05 24.98
CA ALA A 71 -14.18 10.83 24.52
C ALA A 71 -14.59 10.48 23.08
N VAL A 72 -13.62 10.21 22.20
CA VAL A 72 -13.87 9.80 20.80
C VAL A 72 -14.54 8.43 20.70
N THR A 73 -14.24 7.53 21.63
CA THR A 73 -14.76 6.15 21.59
C THR A 73 -16.00 5.94 22.45
N GLU A 74 -16.39 6.93 23.24
CA GLU A 74 -17.60 6.87 24.05
C GLU A 74 -18.83 6.56 23.20
N GLY A 75 -19.60 5.53 23.59
CA GLY A 75 -20.77 5.08 22.83
C GLY A 75 -20.46 4.26 21.57
N HIS A 76 -19.19 3.95 21.28
CA HIS A 76 -18.77 3.11 20.17
C HIS A 76 -18.17 1.77 20.66
N ARG A 77 -18.16 0.74 19.80
CA ARG A 77 -17.65 -0.60 20.14
C ARG A 77 -16.12 -0.71 20.19
N ARG A 78 -15.39 0.37 19.94
CA ARG A 78 -13.93 0.36 19.79
C ARG A 78 -13.26 0.63 21.13
N ASP A 79 -12.20 -0.12 21.45
CA ASP A 79 -11.38 0.14 22.63
C ASP A 79 -10.72 1.53 22.53
N PRO A 80 -10.79 2.37 23.58
CA PRO A 80 -10.13 3.68 23.60
C PRO A 80 -8.64 3.62 23.28
N ARG A 81 -7.93 2.54 23.64
CA ARG A 81 -6.49 2.38 23.38
C ARG A 81 -6.17 2.09 21.91
N HIS A 82 -7.11 1.49 21.17
CA HIS A 82 -7.00 1.43 19.72
C HIS A 82 -7.07 2.84 19.14
N THR A 83 -8.05 3.65 19.57
CA THR A 83 -8.15 5.05 19.13
C THR A 83 -6.92 5.87 19.51
N GLU A 84 -6.31 5.59 20.66
CA GLU A 84 -5.03 6.21 21.03
C GLU A 84 -3.94 5.95 19.98
N TRP A 85 -3.81 4.71 19.49
CA TRP A 85 -2.89 4.40 18.38
C TRP A 85 -3.24 5.16 17.09
N ILE A 86 -4.54 5.27 16.75
CA ILE A 86 -4.98 6.07 15.60
C ILE A 86 -4.49 7.51 15.75
N LEU A 87 -4.68 8.12 16.92
CA LEU A 87 -4.26 9.49 17.18
C LEU A 87 -2.73 9.63 17.13
N ARG A 88 -1.98 8.65 17.65
CA ARG A 88 -0.51 8.63 17.61
C ARG A 88 0.06 8.50 16.20
N GLU A 89 -0.60 7.76 15.31
CA GLU A 89 -0.20 7.62 13.90
C GLU A 89 -0.80 8.69 12.97
N SER A 90 -1.62 9.56 13.52
CA SER A 90 -2.19 10.70 12.81
C SER A 90 -1.33 11.94 12.99
N LYS A 91 -1.07 12.65 11.90
CA LYS A 91 -0.63 14.05 11.95
C LYS A 91 -1.78 14.96 12.38
N ARG A 92 -3.00 14.65 11.93
CA ARG A 92 -4.24 15.28 12.41
C ARG A 92 -5.46 14.41 12.10
N VAL A 93 -6.54 14.64 12.86
CA VAL A 93 -7.88 14.19 12.50
C VAL A 93 -8.47 15.16 11.49
N VAL A 94 -8.93 14.63 10.35
CA VAL A 94 -9.56 15.39 9.27
C VAL A 94 -11.05 15.49 9.51
N ARG A 95 -11.68 14.36 9.84
CA ARG A 95 -13.11 14.29 10.16
C ARG A 95 -13.37 13.11 11.08
N MET A 96 -14.35 13.28 11.95
CA MET A 96 -14.78 12.23 12.85
C MET A 96 -16.29 12.29 12.98
N ASP A 97 -16.96 11.18 12.67
CA ASP A 97 -18.40 11.07 12.78
C ASP A 97 -18.80 9.60 12.94
N ARG A 98 -19.77 9.31 13.83
CA ARG A 98 -20.34 7.97 14.03
C ARG A 98 -19.30 6.85 14.21
N GLY A 99 -18.21 7.13 14.93
CA GLY A 99 -17.13 6.17 15.19
C GLY A 99 -16.17 5.92 14.01
N VAL A 100 -16.35 6.63 12.90
CA VAL A 100 -15.37 6.69 11.81
C VAL A 100 -14.43 7.86 12.06
N ILE A 101 -13.13 7.60 11.96
CA ILE A 101 -12.09 8.62 12.12
C ILE A 101 -11.30 8.66 10.81
N ILE A 102 -11.36 9.78 10.10
CA ILE A 102 -10.54 10.04 8.92
C ILE A 102 -9.35 10.89 9.34
N CYS A 103 -8.16 10.45 8.99
CA CYS A 103 -6.90 11.03 9.43
C CYS A 103 -6.02 11.42 8.26
N GLU A 104 -5.20 12.45 8.44
CA GLU A 104 -3.97 12.63 7.69
C GLU A 104 -2.88 11.88 8.48
N THR A 105 -2.29 10.84 7.90
CA THR A 105 -1.20 10.07 8.53
C THR A 105 0.09 10.87 8.59
N LYS A 106 1.08 10.41 9.36
CA LYS A 106 2.44 11.01 9.35
C LYS A 106 3.08 11.00 7.95
N HIS A 107 2.74 10.03 7.12
CA HIS A 107 3.20 9.89 5.74
C HIS A 107 2.54 10.88 4.76
N GLY A 108 1.35 11.41 5.13
CA GLY A 108 0.55 12.30 4.29
C GLY A 108 -0.66 11.63 3.62
N PHE A 109 -0.94 10.34 3.89
CA PHE A 109 -2.14 9.66 3.39
C PHE A 109 -3.40 10.14 4.09
N TYR A 110 -4.50 10.19 3.34
CA TYR A 110 -5.83 10.49 3.85
C TYR A 110 -6.68 9.23 3.86
N CYS A 111 -6.84 8.63 5.04
CA CYS A 111 -7.49 7.33 5.17
C CYS A 111 -8.21 7.18 6.51
N ALA A 112 -9.03 6.14 6.60
CA ALA A 112 -9.69 5.77 7.85
C ALA A 112 -8.66 5.23 8.86
N ASN A 113 -8.82 5.59 10.13
CA ASN A 113 -8.05 5.06 11.26
C ASN A 113 -6.52 5.17 11.09
N ALA A 114 -6.05 6.17 10.34
CA ALA A 114 -4.63 6.35 10.03
C ALA A 114 -3.94 5.15 9.34
N GLY A 115 -4.70 4.31 8.62
CA GLY A 115 -4.18 3.10 7.97
C GLY A 115 -3.86 1.97 8.96
N ILE A 116 -4.30 2.09 10.21
CA ILE A 116 -4.18 1.01 11.19
C ILE A 116 -5.17 -0.10 10.86
N ASP A 117 -4.68 -1.33 10.84
CA ASP A 117 -5.46 -2.53 10.56
C ASP A 117 -5.42 -3.50 11.75
N ALA A 118 -6.57 -4.07 12.11
CA ALA A 118 -6.71 -5.08 13.16
C ALA A 118 -7.02 -6.48 12.60
N SER A 119 -7.19 -6.61 11.29
CA SER A 119 -7.55 -7.87 10.61
C SER A 119 -6.33 -8.65 10.16
N ASN A 120 -6.44 -9.98 10.04
CA ASN A 120 -5.38 -10.88 9.54
C ASN A 120 -4.03 -10.74 10.28
N ILE A 121 -4.09 -10.46 11.59
CA ILE A 121 -2.95 -10.40 12.49
C ILE A 121 -3.25 -11.33 13.67
N PRO A 122 -2.28 -12.11 14.16
CA PRO A 122 -2.47 -12.93 15.35
C PRO A 122 -2.74 -12.08 16.61
N GLY A 123 -3.70 -12.52 17.43
CA GLY A 123 -4.03 -11.92 18.72
C GLY A 123 -5.26 -11.00 18.68
N ASP A 124 -5.97 -10.93 19.81
CA ASP A 124 -7.19 -10.12 19.96
C ASP A 124 -6.89 -8.66 20.34
N ASP A 125 -5.64 -8.37 20.69
CA ASP A 125 -5.16 -7.07 21.18
C ASP A 125 -4.12 -6.40 20.27
N THR A 126 -3.92 -6.92 19.06
CA THR A 126 -2.87 -6.46 18.14
C THR A 126 -3.39 -5.57 17.02
N LEU A 127 -2.53 -4.67 16.56
CA LEU A 127 -2.75 -3.74 15.47
C LEU A 127 -1.52 -3.73 14.56
N ALA A 128 -1.71 -3.73 13.24
CA ALA A 128 -0.66 -3.36 12.29
C ALA A 128 -0.74 -1.87 12.05
N LEU A 129 0.37 -1.19 12.30
CA LEU A 129 0.59 0.17 11.85
C LEU A 129 1.10 0.13 10.40
N LEU A 130 1.05 1.27 9.71
CA LEU A 130 1.74 1.39 8.42
C LEU A 130 3.28 1.33 8.63
N PRO A 131 4.05 0.83 7.65
CA PRO A 131 5.50 0.97 7.64
C PRO A 131 5.91 2.44 7.70
N ASP A 132 6.99 2.77 8.42
CA ASP A 132 7.44 4.17 8.59
C ASP A 132 7.89 4.80 7.25
N ASP A 133 8.46 3.98 6.36
CA ASP A 133 8.87 4.38 5.01
C ASP A 133 8.64 3.21 4.04
N SER A 134 7.43 3.15 3.48
CA SER A 134 7.06 2.10 2.52
C SER A 134 7.84 2.20 1.19
N ASP A 135 8.35 3.39 0.81
CA ASP A 135 9.24 3.50 -0.35
C ASP A 135 10.59 2.81 -0.04
N ALA A 136 11.10 2.92 1.19
CA ALA A 136 12.31 2.20 1.62
C ALA A 136 12.11 0.69 1.62
N SER A 137 10.97 0.20 2.12
CA SER A 137 10.60 -1.21 2.06
C SER A 137 10.56 -1.71 0.60
N ALA A 138 9.91 -0.96 -0.30
CA ALA A 138 9.85 -1.26 -1.73
C ALA A 138 11.25 -1.32 -2.37
N ARG A 139 12.12 -0.36 -2.05
CA ARG A 139 13.52 -0.35 -2.51
C ARG A 139 14.31 -1.55 -2.01
N GLY A 140 14.09 -1.95 -0.75
CA GLY A 140 14.71 -3.14 -0.15
C GLY A 140 14.34 -4.43 -0.89
N ILE A 141 13.05 -4.61 -1.17
CA ILE A 141 12.54 -5.76 -1.94
C ILE A 141 13.11 -5.75 -3.36
N ARG A 142 13.04 -4.62 -4.06
CA ARG A 142 13.58 -4.47 -5.41
C ARG A 142 15.07 -4.83 -5.47
N LYS A 143 15.85 -4.32 -4.51
CA LYS A 143 17.28 -4.62 -4.42
C LYS A 143 17.52 -6.11 -4.19
N ALA A 144 16.78 -6.75 -3.30
CA ALA A 144 16.92 -8.18 -3.04
C ALA A 144 16.61 -9.04 -4.27
N VAL A 145 15.58 -8.68 -5.05
CA VAL A 145 15.26 -9.34 -6.32
C VAL A 145 16.41 -9.20 -7.32
N LYS A 146 16.93 -7.97 -7.51
CA LYS A 146 18.07 -7.72 -8.39
C LYS A 146 19.32 -8.50 -7.97
N ASP A 147 19.65 -8.50 -6.68
CA ASP A 147 20.83 -9.17 -6.16
C ASP A 147 20.77 -10.70 -6.32
N ARG A 148 19.58 -11.30 -6.16
CA ARG A 148 19.41 -12.77 -6.09
C ARG A 148 19.00 -13.40 -7.42
N LEU A 149 18.21 -12.70 -8.23
CA LEU A 149 17.70 -13.19 -9.52
C LEU A 149 18.35 -12.50 -10.73
N GLY A 150 18.99 -11.34 -10.54
CA GLY A 150 19.62 -10.59 -11.64
C GLY A 150 18.64 -9.90 -12.57
N VAL A 151 17.36 -9.78 -12.19
CA VAL A 151 16.31 -9.12 -12.98
C VAL A 151 15.95 -7.75 -12.41
N GLU A 152 15.51 -6.84 -13.27
CA GLU A 152 15.01 -5.53 -12.87
C GLU A 152 13.49 -5.56 -12.76
N VAL A 153 12.98 -5.27 -11.57
CA VAL A 153 11.54 -5.15 -11.31
C VAL A 153 11.20 -3.79 -10.76
N ALA A 154 9.92 -3.48 -10.74
CA ALA A 154 9.37 -2.43 -9.89
C ALA A 154 8.59 -3.04 -8.72
N VAL A 155 8.44 -2.28 -7.64
CA VAL A 155 7.75 -2.73 -6.42
C VAL A 155 6.77 -1.66 -5.99
N ILE A 156 5.55 -2.08 -5.64
CA ILE A 156 4.50 -1.24 -5.04
C ILE A 156 4.15 -1.88 -3.70
N VAL A 157 4.25 -1.13 -2.61
CA VAL A 157 3.63 -1.48 -1.34
C VAL A 157 2.21 -0.91 -1.37
N SER A 158 1.21 -1.75 -1.14
CA SER A 158 -0.20 -1.40 -1.27
C SER A 158 -0.97 -1.50 0.04
N ASP A 159 -2.01 -0.68 0.20
CA ASP A 159 -2.98 -0.82 1.29
C ASP A 159 -4.39 -0.51 0.82
N THR A 160 -5.38 -0.90 1.61
CA THR A 160 -6.79 -0.80 1.27
C THR A 160 -7.43 0.44 1.83
N PHE A 161 -7.73 1.42 0.99
CA PHE A 161 -8.38 2.67 1.41
C PHE A 161 -9.79 2.80 0.85
N GLY A 162 -10.68 3.35 1.69
CA GLY A 162 -11.91 3.97 1.22
C GLY A 162 -11.62 5.23 0.42
N ARG A 163 -12.62 5.73 -0.33
CA ARG A 163 -12.46 6.92 -1.16
C ARG A 163 -13.73 7.78 -1.18
N PRO A 164 -13.63 9.11 -1.27
CA PRO A 164 -14.80 9.98 -1.29
C PRO A 164 -15.80 9.62 -2.39
N TRP A 165 -17.09 9.75 -2.06
CA TRP A 165 -18.24 9.65 -2.98
C TRP A 165 -18.45 8.30 -3.67
N ARG A 166 -17.71 7.24 -3.30
CA ARG A 166 -17.90 5.89 -3.85
C ARG A 166 -17.99 4.86 -2.71
N ASN A 167 -18.89 3.90 -2.89
CA ASN A 167 -18.97 2.75 -2.00
C ASN A 167 -17.85 1.75 -2.34
N GLY A 168 -17.37 1.06 -1.30
CA GLY A 168 -16.28 0.09 -1.41
C GLY A 168 -14.90 0.74 -1.35
N ALA A 169 -13.95 0.00 -0.78
CA ALA A 169 -12.54 0.35 -0.77
C ALA A 169 -11.86 -0.13 -2.07
N THR A 170 -10.67 0.39 -2.33
CA THR A 170 -9.75 -0.10 -3.36
C THR A 170 -8.36 -0.15 -2.75
N ASP A 171 -7.52 -1.04 -3.26
CA ASP A 171 -6.11 -0.99 -2.95
C ASP A 171 -5.48 0.19 -3.69
N VAL A 172 -4.57 0.88 -3.00
CA VAL A 172 -3.80 2.03 -3.46
C VAL A 172 -2.33 1.84 -3.12
N ALA A 173 -1.44 2.55 -3.81
CA ALA A 173 -0.03 2.55 -3.48
C ALA A 173 0.22 3.41 -2.22
N ILE A 174 1.02 2.87 -1.30
CA ILE A 174 1.55 3.61 -0.15
C ILE A 174 3.09 3.67 -0.16
N GLY A 175 3.73 2.91 -1.04
CA GLY A 175 5.17 2.98 -1.30
C GLY A 175 5.50 2.45 -2.69
N VAL A 176 6.54 2.97 -3.33
CA VAL A 176 6.97 2.58 -4.67
C VAL A 176 8.49 2.53 -4.83
N ALA A 177 8.96 1.69 -5.74
CA ALA A 177 10.36 1.66 -6.18
C ALA A 177 10.47 1.20 -7.64
N GLY A 178 11.34 1.85 -8.43
CA GLY A 178 11.67 1.41 -9.79
C GLY A 178 10.68 1.79 -10.89
N LEU A 179 9.55 2.44 -10.56
CA LEU A 179 8.59 3.00 -11.53
C LEU A 179 8.23 4.45 -11.21
N ASP A 180 7.92 5.26 -12.22
CA ASP A 180 7.21 6.53 -12.01
C ASP A 180 5.76 6.19 -11.62
N PRO A 181 5.30 6.58 -10.43
CA PRO A 181 3.94 6.26 -9.99
C PRO A 181 2.86 7.04 -10.78
N ILE A 182 3.24 8.05 -11.55
CA ILE A 182 2.37 8.82 -12.44
C ILE A 182 2.80 8.62 -13.89
N HIS A 183 1.84 8.25 -14.74
CA HIS A 183 2.00 8.33 -16.19
C HIS A 183 1.38 9.62 -16.70
N SER A 184 2.23 10.54 -17.15
CA SER A 184 1.80 11.84 -17.67
C SER A 184 1.63 11.77 -19.19
N TYR A 185 0.41 12.09 -19.65
CA TYR A 185 0.14 12.34 -21.07
C TYR A 185 0.33 13.81 -21.44
N VAL A 186 0.73 14.68 -20.49
CA VAL A 186 0.90 16.11 -20.74
C VAL A 186 1.92 16.34 -21.85
N GLY A 187 1.55 17.15 -22.84
CA GLY A 187 2.37 17.44 -24.02
C GLY A 187 2.28 16.40 -25.14
N GLN A 188 1.57 15.29 -24.93
CA GLN A 188 1.31 14.30 -25.99
C GLN A 188 0.09 14.72 -26.84
N MET A 189 0.07 14.27 -28.10
CA MET A 189 -1.04 14.50 -29.01
C MET A 189 -2.03 13.32 -28.98
N ASP A 190 -3.32 13.63 -28.94
CA ASP A 190 -4.38 12.63 -29.10
C ASP A 190 -4.51 12.17 -30.56
N SER A 191 -5.44 11.24 -30.80
CA SER A 191 -5.70 10.68 -32.14
C SER A 191 -6.25 11.69 -33.16
N HIS A 192 -6.59 12.90 -32.74
CA HIS A 192 -7.08 14.00 -33.56
C HIS A 192 -6.07 15.16 -33.66
N GLY A 193 -4.87 15.01 -33.08
CA GLY A 193 -3.82 16.03 -33.09
C GLY A 193 -4.01 17.14 -32.06
N HIS A 194 -4.83 16.96 -31.03
CA HIS A 194 -4.92 17.89 -29.91
C HIS A 194 -3.93 17.53 -28.81
N GLU A 195 -3.26 18.54 -28.26
CA GLU A 195 -2.35 18.37 -27.14
C GLU A 195 -3.12 18.11 -25.83
N MET A 196 -2.65 17.15 -25.03
CA MET A 196 -3.16 16.92 -23.69
C MET A 196 -2.46 17.84 -22.68
N PHE A 197 -3.23 18.61 -21.89
CA PHE A 197 -2.67 19.61 -20.98
C PHE A 197 -2.60 19.19 -19.51
N THR A 198 -3.48 18.28 -19.07
CA THR A 198 -3.64 17.97 -17.63
C THR A 198 -3.78 16.48 -17.33
N THR A 199 -3.64 15.63 -18.34
CA THR A 199 -3.99 14.22 -18.24
C THR A 199 -2.83 13.44 -17.62
N GLU A 200 -3.00 13.05 -16.38
CA GLU A 200 -2.04 12.24 -15.62
C GLU A 200 -2.77 11.09 -14.95
N ILE A 201 -2.20 9.90 -15.02
CA ILE A 201 -2.78 8.68 -14.46
C ILE A 201 -1.90 8.21 -13.29
N ALA A 202 -2.51 7.98 -12.14
CA ALA A 202 -1.84 7.38 -10.99
C ALA A 202 -1.69 5.86 -11.21
N VAL A 203 -0.77 5.49 -12.10
CA VAL A 203 -0.60 4.11 -12.54
C VAL A 203 -0.20 3.18 -11.40
N ALA A 204 0.51 3.68 -10.38
CA ALA A 204 0.78 2.86 -9.20
C ALA A 204 -0.51 2.45 -8.45
N ASP A 205 -1.52 3.32 -8.39
CA ASP A 205 -2.82 2.99 -7.79
C ASP A 205 -3.62 2.02 -8.66
N GLU A 206 -3.57 2.17 -10.00
CA GLU A 206 -4.22 1.22 -10.91
C GLU A 206 -3.62 -0.18 -10.79
N LEU A 207 -2.30 -0.28 -10.69
CA LEU A 207 -1.58 -1.53 -10.51
C LEU A 207 -1.82 -2.14 -9.12
N ALA A 208 -1.84 -1.32 -8.06
CA ALA A 208 -2.20 -1.77 -6.72
C ALA A 208 -3.62 -2.35 -6.67
N ALA A 209 -4.58 -1.64 -7.27
CA ALA A 209 -5.97 -2.10 -7.37
C ALA A 209 -6.11 -3.38 -8.19
N ALA A 210 -5.32 -3.54 -9.27
CA ALA A 210 -5.29 -4.77 -10.05
C ALA A 210 -4.73 -5.96 -9.24
N GLY A 211 -3.69 -5.73 -8.43
CA GLY A 211 -3.11 -6.75 -7.56
C GLY A 211 -4.11 -7.36 -6.56
N GLU A 212 -5.02 -6.54 -6.01
CA GLU A 212 -6.06 -7.01 -5.10
C GLU A 212 -7.01 -8.06 -5.74
N LEU A 213 -7.20 -8.02 -7.06
CA LEU A 213 -8.09 -8.97 -7.77
C LEU A 213 -7.65 -10.43 -7.60
N VAL A 214 -6.35 -10.67 -7.40
CA VAL A 214 -5.79 -12.00 -7.14
C VAL A 214 -5.29 -12.17 -5.70
N GLY A 215 -4.99 -11.06 -5.01
CA GLY A 215 -4.55 -11.05 -3.62
C GLY A 215 -5.67 -11.46 -2.66
N GLY A 216 -6.82 -10.78 -2.74
CA GLY A 216 -8.03 -11.07 -1.97
C GLY A 216 -7.87 -11.02 -0.44
N LYS A 217 -8.79 -10.35 0.26
CA LYS A 217 -8.67 -10.14 1.72
C LYS A 217 -8.63 -11.38 2.61
N VAL A 218 -8.96 -12.56 2.10
CA VAL A 218 -8.98 -13.82 2.86
C VAL A 218 -8.25 -14.97 2.16
N ALA A 219 -7.63 -14.72 0.99
CA ALA A 219 -7.02 -15.79 0.19
C ALA A 219 -5.61 -16.17 0.67
N GLY A 220 -4.99 -15.35 1.53
CA GLY A 220 -3.62 -15.59 2.01
C GLY A 220 -2.57 -15.35 0.93
N VAL A 221 -2.84 -14.46 -0.03
CA VAL A 221 -1.94 -14.09 -1.13
C VAL A 221 -1.49 -12.64 -0.93
N PRO A 222 -0.39 -12.39 -0.20
CA PRO A 222 0.03 -11.04 0.16
C PRO A 222 0.86 -10.34 -0.92
N VAL A 223 1.22 -11.05 -1.99
CA VAL A 223 2.00 -10.53 -3.12
C VAL A 223 1.34 -10.93 -4.43
N SER A 224 1.32 -10.02 -5.39
CA SER A 224 0.96 -10.30 -6.77
C SER A 224 2.01 -9.77 -7.74
N ILE A 225 2.13 -10.43 -8.88
CA ILE A 225 3.00 -10.08 -10.00
C ILE A 225 2.13 -9.49 -11.10
N ILE A 226 2.41 -8.26 -11.52
CA ILE A 226 1.89 -7.68 -12.74
C ILE A 226 2.93 -7.87 -13.84
N ARG A 227 2.56 -8.61 -14.88
CA ARG A 227 3.44 -8.93 -16.01
C ARG A 227 2.92 -8.33 -17.31
N GLY A 228 3.83 -7.76 -18.10
CA GLY A 228 3.56 -7.21 -19.43
C GLY A 228 3.12 -5.74 -19.46
N TYR A 229 3.11 -5.06 -18.30
CA TYR A 229 2.87 -3.63 -18.25
C TYR A 229 4.17 -2.83 -18.49
N ASP A 230 4.21 -1.99 -19.52
CA ASP A 230 5.36 -1.16 -19.87
C ASP A 230 5.36 0.14 -19.03
N TYR A 231 5.91 0.07 -17.82
CA TYR A 231 6.01 1.23 -16.93
C TYR A 231 7.26 2.07 -17.22
N ILE A 232 7.16 3.37 -16.94
CA ILE A 232 8.30 4.28 -16.99
C ILE A 232 9.19 4.00 -15.78
N ARG A 233 10.45 3.60 -16.03
CA ARG A 233 11.44 3.39 -14.96
C ARG A 233 11.83 4.71 -14.32
N LEU A 234 11.83 4.77 -13.00
CA LEU A 234 12.28 5.92 -12.21
C LEU A 234 13.04 5.42 -10.99
N GLU A 235 14.32 5.81 -10.88
CA GLU A 235 15.22 5.22 -9.88
C GLU A 235 15.07 5.87 -8.49
N ASP A 236 14.77 7.17 -8.47
CA ASP A 236 14.40 7.95 -7.29
C ASP A 236 12.87 8.05 -7.11
N ALA A 237 12.15 7.00 -7.54
CA ALA A 237 10.71 6.92 -7.36
C ALA A 237 10.30 7.12 -5.90
N SER A 238 9.20 7.86 -5.70
CA SER A 238 8.63 8.07 -4.39
C SER A 238 7.12 8.27 -4.46
N ILE A 239 6.41 7.72 -3.47
CA ILE A 239 4.97 7.88 -3.33
C ILE A 239 4.55 9.35 -3.16
N GLN A 240 5.46 10.22 -2.71
CA GLN A 240 5.21 11.66 -2.57
C GLN A 240 4.80 12.34 -3.88
N ARG A 241 5.11 11.74 -5.04
CA ARG A 241 4.64 12.24 -6.35
C ARG A 241 3.12 12.15 -6.51
N ILE A 242 2.47 11.14 -5.92
CA ILE A 242 1.00 10.98 -5.94
C ILE A 242 0.34 11.88 -4.89
N LEU A 243 0.99 12.09 -3.75
CA LEU A 243 0.39 12.84 -2.65
C LEU A 243 0.17 14.30 -3.02
N ARG A 244 -1.08 14.75 -2.83
CA ARG A 244 -1.45 16.14 -3.09
C ARG A 244 -1.05 17.03 -1.92
N GLY A 245 -0.20 18.01 -2.18
CA GLY A 245 0.15 19.05 -1.23
C GLY A 245 -1.08 19.85 -0.77
N SER A 246 -1.05 20.32 0.48
CA SER A 246 -2.16 21.05 1.11
C SER A 246 -2.59 22.31 0.35
N GLU A 247 -1.66 22.92 -0.40
CA GLU A 247 -1.88 24.09 -1.23
C GLU A 247 -2.70 23.81 -2.50
N LYS A 248 -2.79 22.54 -2.91
CA LYS A 248 -3.58 22.08 -4.07
C LYS A 248 -4.86 21.33 -3.66
N ASP A 249 -5.05 21.06 -2.38
CA ASP A 249 -6.18 20.28 -1.88
C ASP A 249 -7.41 21.16 -1.64
N LEU A 250 -8.34 21.14 -2.62
CA LEU A 250 -9.60 21.89 -2.57
C LEU A 250 -10.66 21.25 -1.67
N PHE A 251 -10.44 20.03 -1.16
CA PHE A 251 -11.40 19.27 -0.35
C PHE A 251 -11.04 19.23 1.13
N ARG A 252 -9.93 19.86 1.52
CA ARG A 252 -9.41 19.92 2.88
C ARG A 252 -10.24 20.78 3.81
#